data_AF-A0A3M7S3Q9-F1
#
_entry.id   AF-A0A3M7S3Q9-F1
#
_cell.length_a   1.000
_cell.length_b   1.000
_cell.length_c   1.000
_cell.angle_alpha   90.00
_cell.angle_beta   90.00
_cell.angle_gamma   90.00
#
_symmetry.space_group_name_H-M   'P 1'
#
loop_
_entity.id
_entity.type
_entity.pdbx_description
1 polymer ?
#
loop_
_entity_poly.entity_id
_entity_poly.type
_entity_poly.pdbx_seq_one_letter_code
_entity_poly.pdbx_strand_id
1 'polypeptide(L)'
;MKPKVKKIRKLKGPLLNVARSMGKWRPQDDYLLIQSVLNLNDINDVHNLAKFSTRFELNELEERWNAFLSDQQISKMIRKNVKKLHIDDLSRIDKQVPFNNNENFLILELDSKINSKEFFDDFLLKNRQFFHPSRTKNDLMKQYSIFKKLNLLKDQIVVENLDFVDNSNEIVNFEKMEAALNDEDIDQNFHLDEHLENDLNEAYDSLIDNIKKAEAELFLWQGIIDKINGTENPFENPDCLAVVYSEHFSYTMSKPEANRKQIQFRISLMDQNVFVLSNLGKIQSYVDGKIIEQNKKTQIFDKSVIELGDISMLFLVNYNNISKFNSNQIVENLL
;
A
#
# COMPACT_ATOMS: atom_id res chain seq x y z
N MET A 1 45.06 35.96 -8.65
CA MET A 1 43.67 36.29 -8.24
C MET A 1 42.89 34.99 -8.12
N LYS A 2 42.43 34.61 -6.92
CA LYS A 2 41.57 33.42 -6.73
C LYS A 2 40.10 33.81 -6.95
N PRO A 3 39.27 33.00 -7.64
CA PRO A 3 37.90 33.37 -7.93
C PRO A 3 37.05 33.33 -6.66
N LYS A 4 36.30 34.40 -6.39
CA LYS A 4 35.34 34.46 -5.29
C LYS A 4 34.14 33.56 -5.62
N VAL A 5 34.04 32.42 -4.94
CA VAL A 5 32.83 31.59 -4.96
C VAL A 5 31.69 32.40 -4.33
N LYS A 6 30.67 32.72 -5.14
CA LYS A 6 29.45 33.39 -4.66
C LYS A 6 28.76 32.44 -3.67
N LYS A 7 28.70 32.85 -2.39
CA LYS A 7 27.88 32.17 -1.37
C LYS A 7 26.43 32.18 -1.84
N ILE A 8 25.93 31.01 -2.23
CA ILE A 8 24.51 30.77 -2.46
C ILE A 8 23.81 31.06 -1.12
N ARG A 9 22.91 32.03 -1.11
CA ARG A 9 22.08 32.34 0.07
C ARG A 9 21.28 31.08 0.39
N LYS A 10 21.49 30.50 1.56
CA LYS A 10 20.69 29.37 2.06
C LYS A 10 19.24 29.86 2.16
N LEU A 11 18.37 29.34 1.30
CA LEU A 11 16.92 29.52 1.41
C LEU A 11 16.48 29.02 2.79
N LYS A 12 15.67 29.81 3.51
CA LYS A 12 15.11 29.45 4.82
C LYS A 12 13.58 29.55 4.76
N GLY A 13 12.91 28.67 5.51
CA GLY A 13 11.44 28.63 5.64
C GLY A 13 10.75 27.64 4.70
N PRO A 14 9.42 27.75 4.51
CA PRO A 14 8.58 26.85 3.69
C PRO A 14 9.16 26.60 2.28
N LEU A 15 9.89 27.57 1.73
CA LEU A 15 10.62 27.47 0.47
C LEU A 15 11.66 26.33 0.41
N LEU A 16 12.25 25.93 1.55
CA LEU A 16 13.20 24.82 1.61
C LEU A 16 12.46 23.47 1.57
N ASN A 17 11.26 23.38 2.15
CA ASN A 17 10.41 22.19 2.10
C ASN A 17 9.80 22.01 0.71
N VAL A 18 9.27 23.09 0.13
CA VAL A 18 8.80 23.11 -1.26
C VAL A 18 9.95 22.81 -2.22
N ALA A 19 11.16 23.35 -2.03
CA ALA A 19 12.31 23.02 -2.87
C ALA A 19 12.79 21.57 -2.72
N ARG A 20 12.65 20.96 -1.53
CA ARG A 20 12.94 19.54 -1.30
C ARG A 20 11.89 18.62 -1.93
N SER A 21 10.62 19.03 -1.96
CA SER A 21 9.51 18.27 -2.56
C SER A 21 9.28 18.61 -4.04
N MET A 22 9.92 19.63 -4.62
CA MET A 22 9.77 20.02 -6.03
C MET A 22 10.12 18.93 -7.04
N GLY A 23 10.93 17.93 -6.67
CA GLY A 23 11.19 16.74 -7.49
C GLY A 23 10.12 15.66 -7.42
N LYS A 24 9.23 15.72 -6.41
CA LYS A 24 8.16 14.75 -6.13
C LYS A 24 6.88 15.09 -6.91
N TRP A 25 6.58 16.38 -7.07
CA TRP A 25 5.38 16.88 -7.75
C TRP A 25 5.48 16.76 -9.28
N ARG A 26 4.56 16.00 -9.89
CA ARG A 26 4.42 15.95 -11.35
C ARG A 26 3.41 17.00 -11.82
N PRO A 27 3.51 17.49 -13.07
CA PRO A 27 2.49 18.39 -13.62
C PRO A 27 1.08 17.78 -13.62
N GLN A 28 0.97 16.46 -13.72
CA GLN A 28 -0.30 15.73 -13.57
C GLN A 28 -0.87 15.83 -12.16
N ASP A 29 -0.03 15.72 -11.13
CA ASP A 29 -0.45 15.87 -9.73
C ASP A 29 -0.88 17.31 -9.44
N ASP A 30 -0.13 18.29 -9.96
CA ASP A 30 -0.49 19.70 -9.85
C ASP A 30 -1.87 19.97 -10.50
N TYR A 31 -2.12 19.40 -11.67
CA TYR A 31 -3.42 19.54 -12.35
C TYR A 31 -4.55 18.86 -11.56
N LEU A 32 -4.32 17.63 -11.07
CA LEU A 32 -5.30 16.90 -10.26
C LEU A 32 -5.62 17.65 -8.95
N LEU A 33 -4.60 18.20 -8.27
CA LEU A 33 -4.77 18.99 -7.06
C LEU A 33 -5.65 20.21 -7.34
N ILE A 34 -5.35 20.97 -8.40
CA ILE A 34 -6.13 22.15 -8.79
C ILE A 34 -7.59 21.75 -9.06
N GLN A 35 -7.84 20.74 -9.89
CA GLN A 35 -9.21 20.33 -10.22
C GLN A 35 -9.96 19.80 -8.99
N SER A 36 -9.30 19.01 -8.14
CA SER A 36 -9.93 18.43 -6.96
C SER A 36 -10.27 19.50 -5.91
N VAL A 37 -9.38 20.47 -5.67
CA VAL A 37 -9.67 21.58 -4.75
C VAL A 37 -10.79 22.46 -5.30
N LEU A 38 -10.83 22.71 -6.60
CA LEU A 38 -11.94 23.46 -7.21
C LEU A 38 -13.28 22.70 -7.16
N ASN A 39 -13.26 21.37 -7.23
CA ASN A 39 -14.47 20.55 -7.20
C ASN A 39 -15.00 20.32 -5.79
N LEU A 40 -14.12 20.04 -4.82
CA LEU A 40 -14.47 19.67 -3.45
C LEU A 40 -14.52 20.86 -2.50
N ASN A 41 -13.72 21.90 -2.76
CA ASN A 41 -13.56 23.07 -1.91
C ASN A 41 -13.09 22.76 -0.46
N ASP A 42 -12.52 21.57 -0.23
CA ASP A 42 -11.87 21.18 1.02
C ASP A 42 -10.62 20.35 0.72
N ILE A 43 -9.48 20.76 1.28
CA ILE A 43 -8.19 20.09 1.05
C ILE A 43 -8.08 18.75 1.80
N ASN A 44 -8.82 18.57 2.89
CA ASN A 44 -8.89 17.30 3.61
C ASN A 44 -9.58 16.22 2.77
N ASP A 45 -10.71 16.59 2.15
CA ASP A 45 -11.42 15.69 1.23
C ASP A 45 -10.55 15.37 0.01
N VAL A 46 -9.80 16.35 -0.50
CA VAL A 46 -8.83 16.11 -1.57
C VAL A 46 -7.75 15.11 -1.15
N HIS A 47 -7.20 15.25 0.05
CA HIS A 47 -6.20 14.31 0.58
C HIS A 47 -6.73 12.87 0.68
N ASN A 48 -7.97 12.71 1.11
CA ASN A 48 -8.56 11.40 1.34
C ASN A 48 -9.12 10.75 0.07
N LEU A 49 -9.63 11.54 -0.88
CA LEU A 49 -10.36 11.04 -2.04
C LEU A 49 -9.54 11.06 -3.34
N ALA A 50 -8.57 11.96 -3.50
CA ALA A 50 -7.79 12.07 -4.73
C ALA A 50 -6.58 11.11 -4.72
N LYS A 51 -6.37 10.42 -5.85
CA LYS A 51 -5.28 9.45 -6.02
C LYS A 51 -4.13 10.06 -6.82
N PHE A 52 -3.14 10.60 -6.11
CA PHE A 52 -1.94 11.18 -6.69
C PHE A 52 -0.92 10.11 -7.13
N SER A 53 0.09 10.52 -7.90
CA SER A 53 1.16 9.63 -8.39
C SER A 53 2.04 9.05 -7.28
N THR A 54 2.09 9.72 -6.12
CA THR A 54 2.76 9.27 -4.90
C THR A 54 1.92 9.67 -3.70
N ARG A 55 2.19 9.08 -2.52
CA ARG A 55 1.53 9.49 -1.28
C ARG A 55 2.05 10.86 -0.85
N PHE A 56 1.13 11.81 -0.74
CA PHE A 56 1.39 13.12 -0.16
C PHE A 56 0.72 13.20 1.20
N GLU A 57 1.41 13.78 2.18
CA GLU A 57 0.79 14.11 3.45
C GLU A 57 -0.13 15.34 3.27
N LEU A 58 -1.15 15.47 4.12
CA LEU A 58 -2.06 16.62 4.13
C LEU A 58 -1.30 17.96 4.12
N ASN A 59 -0.28 18.06 4.98
CA ASN A 59 0.55 19.25 5.10
C ASN A 59 1.32 19.56 3.80
N GLU A 60 1.75 18.54 3.04
CA GLU A 60 2.40 18.73 1.75
C GLU A 60 1.42 19.26 0.69
N LEU A 61 0.16 18.81 0.70
CA LEU A 61 -0.89 19.32 -0.19
C LEU A 61 -1.23 20.77 0.13
N GLU A 62 -1.38 21.10 1.42
CA GLU A 62 -1.62 22.46 1.89
C GLU A 62 -0.48 23.40 1.54
N GLU A 63 0.77 23.02 1.82
CA GLU A 63 1.95 23.81 1.43
C GLU A 63 1.98 24.04 -0.08
N ARG A 64 1.67 23.01 -0.89
CA ARG A 64 1.66 23.12 -2.36
C ARG A 64 0.56 24.05 -2.86
N TRP A 65 -0.66 23.91 -2.34
CA TRP A 65 -1.80 24.76 -2.70
C TRP A 65 -1.58 26.22 -2.29
N ASN A 66 -1.12 26.44 -1.04
CA ASN A 66 -0.78 27.77 -0.54
C ASN A 66 0.35 28.42 -1.35
N ALA A 67 1.37 27.63 -1.75
CA ALA A 67 2.44 28.10 -2.61
C ALA A 67 1.92 28.48 -4.02
N PHE A 68 0.97 27.71 -4.58
CA PHE A 68 0.36 28.03 -5.87
C PHE A 68 -0.44 29.34 -5.85
N LEU A 69 -1.12 29.65 -4.73
CA LEU A 69 -1.89 30.88 -4.55
C LEU A 69 -1.00 32.09 -4.22
N SER A 70 0.04 31.90 -3.41
CA SER A 70 0.81 32.99 -2.81
C SER A 70 2.09 33.33 -3.58
N ASP A 71 2.78 32.34 -4.15
CA ASP A 71 4.06 32.54 -4.84
C ASP A 71 3.84 32.65 -6.36
N GLN A 72 4.10 33.84 -6.89
CA GLN A 72 3.93 34.15 -8.30
C GLN A 72 4.85 33.32 -9.22
N GLN A 73 6.05 32.96 -8.78
CA GLN A 73 6.98 32.13 -9.57
C GLN A 73 6.48 30.70 -9.65
N ILE A 74 6.04 30.13 -8.52
CA ILE A 74 5.47 28.78 -8.46
C ILE A 74 4.18 28.70 -9.28
N SER A 75 3.28 29.68 -9.12
CA SER A 75 2.03 29.74 -9.91
C SER A 75 2.29 29.79 -11.42
N LYS A 76 3.24 30.61 -11.87
CA LYS A 76 3.64 30.68 -13.29
C LYS A 76 4.24 29.36 -13.78
N MET A 77 5.08 28.72 -12.97
CA MET A 77 5.69 27.44 -13.30
C MET A 77 4.63 26.33 -13.45
N ILE A 78 3.74 26.18 -12.47
CA ILE A 78 2.67 25.17 -12.49
C ILE A 78 1.79 25.38 -13.72
N ARG A 79 1.28 26.60 -13.95
CA ARG A 79 0.45 26.90 -15.14
C ARG A 79 1.18 26.60 -16.44
N LYS A 80 2.48 26.88 -16.53
CA LYS A 80 3.29 26.58 -17.72
C LYS A 80 3.44 25.07 -17.94
N ASN A 81 3.65 24.30 -16.87
CA ASN A 81 3.84 22.86 -16.95
C ASN A 81 2.51 22.13 -17.25
N VAL A 82 1.43 22.51 -16.60
CA VAL A 82 0.08 21.98 -16.87
C VAL A 82 -0.34 22.25 -18.31
N LYS A 83 -0.06 23.45 -18.86
CA LYS A 83 -0.33 23.76 -20.27
C LYS A 83 0.42 22.91 -21.29
N LYS A 84 1.49 22.22 -20.88
CA LYS A 84 2.27 21.32 -21.75
C LYS A 84 1.77 19.88 -21.72
N LEU A 85 0.84 19.55 -20.83
CA LEU A 85 0.26 18.21 -20.76
C LEU A 85 -0.51 17.90 -22.04
N HIS A 86 -0.49 16.63 -22.46
CA HIS A 86 -1.26 16.18 -23.61
C HIS A 86 -2.77 16.21 -23.29
N ILE A 87 -3.61 16.41 -24.30
CA ILE A 87 -5.08 16.47 -24.10
C ILE A 87 -5.63 15.15 -23.52
N ASP A 88 -5.03 14.02 -23.86
CA ASP A 88 -5.38 12.72 -23.30
C ASP A 88 -5.02 12.60 -21.82
N ASP A 89 -3.90 13.22 -21.41
CA ASP A 89 -3.51 13.27 -19.99
C ASP A 89 -4.52 14.09 -19.20
N LEU A 90 -4.92 15.26 -19.72
CA LEU A 90 -5.93 16.10 -19.08
C LEU A 90 -7.26 15.35 -18.94
N SER A 91 -7.74 14.74 -20.03
CA SER A 91 -8.98 13.96 -20.04
C SER A 91 -8.94 12.76 -19.09
N ARG A 92 -7.77 12.12 -18.95
CA ARG A 92 -7.56 11.02 -18.01
C ARG A 92 -7.58 11.50 -16.56
N ILE A 93 -6.95 12.62 -16.26
CA ILE A 93 -6.91 13.19 -14.90
C ILE A 93 -8.28 13.73 -14.51
N ASP A 94 -9.00 14.36 -15.44
CA ASP A 94 -10.35 14.86 -15.19
C ASP A 94 -11.32 13.73 -14.78
N LYS A 95 -11.09 12.49 -15.23
CA LYS A 95 -11.87 11.31 -14.79
C LYS A 95 -11.52 10.85 -13.37
N GLN A 96 -10.36 11.24 -12.85
CA GLN A 96 -9.90 10.91 -11.49
C GLN A 96 -10.36 11.92 -10.45
N VAL A 97 -10.89 13.07 -10.88
CA VAL A 97 -11.44 14.09 -9.97
C VAL A 97 -12.54 13.46 -9.10
N PRO A 98 -12.44 13.53 -7.77
CA PRO A 98 -13.43 12.92 -6.87
C PRO A 98 -14.83 13.51 -7.04
N PHE A 99 -15.87 12.74 -6.69
CA PHE A 99 -17.25 13.24 -6.66
C PHE A 99 -17.41 14.24 -5.52
N ASN A 100 -17.97 15.41 -5.83
CA ASN A 100 -18.29 16.38 -4.79
C ASN A 100 -19.60 16.04 -4.06
N ASN A 101 -19.86 16.75 -2.96
CA ASN A 101 -21.03 16.50 -2.12
C ASN A 101 -22.35 16.69 -2.86
N ASN A 102 -22.45 17.64 -3.79
CA ASN A 102 -23.66 17.87 -4.60
C ASN A 102 -23.90 16.73 -5.60
N GLU A 103 -22.84 16.28 -6.28
CA GLU A 103 -22.89 15.13 -7.19
C GLU A 103 -23.33 13.87 -6.43
N ASN A 104 -22.74 13.63 -5.26
CA ASN A 104 -23.08 12.50 -4.41
C ASN A 104 -24.52 12.58 -3.93
N PHE A 105 -24.97 13.74 -3.45
CA PHE A 105 -26.34 13.96 -3.00
C PHE A 105 -27.38 13.61 -4.08
N LEU A 106 -27.16 14.05 -5.31
CA LEU A 106 -28.05 13.72 -6.43
C LEU A 106 -28.14 12.22 -6.70
N ILE A 107 -27.05 11.48 -6.50
CA ILE A 107 -27.02 10.03 -6.70
C ILE A 107 -27.65 9.31 -5.49
N LEU A 108 -27.47 9.82 -4.26
CA LEU A 108 -28.09 9.29 -3.05
C LEU A 108 -29.63 9.38 -3.11
N GLU A 109 -30.17 10.41 -3.76
CA GLU A 109 -31.61 10.62 -3.95
C GLU A 109 -32.24 9.67 -5.00
N LEU A 110 -31.47 8.74 -5.57
CA LEU A 110 -31.97 7.73 -6.49
C LEU A 110 -32.53 6.50 -5.77
N ASP A 111 -33.54 5.85 -6.35
CA ASP A 111 -34.14 4.62 -5.83
C ASP A 111 -33.28 3.39 -6.19
N SER A 112 -33.15 2.42 -5.28
CA SER A 112 -32.37 1.20 -5.47
C SER A 112 -32.88 0.29 -6.60
N LYS A 113 -34.13 0.45 -7.05
CA LYS A 113 -34.77 -0.37 -8.09
C LYS A 113 -34.46 0.07 -9.52
N ILE A 114 -33.57 1.04 -9.72
CA ILE A 114 -33.15 1.46 -11.06
C ILE A 114 -32.37 0.33 -11.74
N ASN A 115 -32.97 -0.22 -12.80
CA ASN A 115 -32.41 -1.32 -13.60
C ASN A 115 -32.01 -0.91 -15.04
N SER A 116 -32.48 0.24 -15.53
CA SER A 116 -32.18 0.70 -16.89
C SER A 116 -30.84 1.43 -16.94
N LYS A 117 -29.94 0.99 -17.83
CA LYS A 117 -28.66 1.67 -18.09
C LYS A 117 -28.86 3.00 -18.82
N GLU A 118 -29.93 3.13 -19.58
CA GLU A 118 -30.29 4.34 -20.34
C GLU A 118 -30.75 5.47 -19.41
N PHE A 119 -31.26 5.13 -18.22
CA PHE A 119 -31.63 6.11 -17.20
C PHE A 119 -30.48 7.06 -16.84
N PHE A 120 -29.26 6.53 -16.73
CA PHE A 120 -28.09 7.34 -16.33
C PHE A 120 -27.62 8.29 -17.44
N ASP A 121 -27.92 8.00 -18.71
CA ASP A 121 -27.69 8.95 -19.81
C ASP A 121 -28.62 10.16 -19.65
N ASP A 122 -29.92 9.92 -19.51
CA ASP A 122 -30.92 10.98 -19.36
C ASP A 122 -30.74 11.76 -18.06
N PHE A 123 -30.42 11.06 -16.96
CA PHE A 123 -30.18 11.68 -15.67
C PHE A 123 -28.97 12.61 -15.68
N LEU A 124 -27.88 12.19 -16.35
CA LEU A 124 -26.69 13.04 -16.52
C LEU A 124 -26.98 14.25 -17.39
N LEU A 125 -27.75 14.08 -18.49
CA LEU A 125 -28.13 15.19 -19.37
C LEU A 125 -28.99 16.23 -18.64
N LYS A 126 -29.97 15.79 -17.85
CA LYS A 126 -30.86 16.68 -17.08
C LYS A 126 -30.14 17.45 -15.97
N ASN A 127 -29.14 16.83 -15.34
CA ASN A 127 -28.43 17.39 -14.19
C ASN A 127 -27.01 17.84 -14.52
N ARG A 128 -26.67 18.05 -15.80
CA ARG A 128 -25.29 18.23 -16.28
C ARG A 128 -24.53 19.36 -15.58
N GLN A 129 -25.23 20.42 -15.18
CA GLN A 129 -24.66 21.57 -14.48
C GLN A 129 -24.14 21.27 -13.06
N PHE A 130 -24.62 20.19 -12.43
CA PHE A 130 -24.21 19.79 -11.09
C PHE A 130 -23.08 18.74 -11.11
N PHE A 131 -22.86 18.09 -12.26
CA PHE A 131 -21.82 17.10 -12.44
C PHE A 131 -20.56 17.70 -13.04
N HIS A 132 -19.41 17.16 -12.63
CA HIS A 132 -18.14 17.53 -13.24
C HIS A 132 -18.19 17.25 -14.77
N PRO A 133 -17.64 18.12 -15.64
CA PRO A 133 -17.77 17.97 -17.10
C PRO A 133 -17.23 16.64 -17.67
N SER A 134 -16.31 16.00 -16.96
CA SER A 134 -15.75 14.69 -17.37
C SER A 134 -16.64 13.50 -17.03
N ARG A 135 -17.67 13.67 -16.20
CA ARG A 135 -18.54 12.57 -15.76
C ARG A 135 -19.24 11.94 -16.96
N THR A 136 -19.27 10.61 -16.94
CA THR A 136 -20.01 9.78 -17.88
C THR A 136 -21.07 8.97 -17.15
N LYS A 137 -22.05 8.44 -17.89
CA LYS A 137 -23.06 7.52 -17.33
C LYS A 137 -22.45 6.36 -16.54
N ASN A 138 -21.30 5.86 -17.01
CA ASN A 138 -20.61 4.74 -16.38
C ASN A 138 -20.03 5.14 -15.01
N ASP A 139 -19.60 6.39 -14.86
CA ASP A 139 -19.07 6.88 -13.58
C ASP A 139 -20.21 7.03 -12.56
N LEU A 140 -21.35 7.57 -12.99
CA LEU A 140 -22.56 7.66 -12.16
C LEU A 140 -23.08 6.27 -11.78
N MET A 141 -23.13 5.33 -12.72
CA MET A 141 -23.52 3.94 -12.45
C MET A 141 -22.61 3.27 -11.44
N LYS A 142 -21.28 3.48 -11.53
CA LYS A 142 -20.31 2.96 -10.56
C LYS A 142 -20.58 3.54 -9.17
N GLN A 143 -20.74 4.85 -9.07
CA GLN A 143 -21.00 5.54 -7.80
C GLN A 143 -22.33 5.11 -7.19
N TYR A 144 -23.40 5.05 -7.99
CA TYR A 144 -24.69 4.50 -7.59
C TYR A 144 -24.58 3.06 -7.10
N SER A 145 -23.81 2.21 -7.79
CA SER A 145 -23.60 0.81 -7.37
C SER A 145 -22.88 0.71 -6.02
N ILE A 146 -21.97 1.65 -5.73
CA ILE A 146 -21.31 1.75 -4.42
C ILE A 146 -22.34 2.12 -3.35
N PHE A 147 -23.10 3.19 -3.54
CA PHE A 147 -24.14 3.61 -2.58
C PHE A 147 -25.22 2.54 -2.38
N LYS A 148 -25.63 1.87 -3.46
CA LYS A 148 -26.58 0.75 -3.39
C LYS A 148 -26.07 -0.40 -2.52
N LYS A 149 -24.79 -0.75 -2.65
CA LYS A 149 -24.16 -1.82 -1.86
C LYS A 149 -23.98 -1.44 -0.39
N LEU A 150 -23.80 -0.15 -0.12
CA LEU A 150 -23.64 0.40 1.23
C LEU A 150 -24.99 0.77 1.88
N ASN A 151 -26.12 0.50 1.21
CA ASN A 151 -27.47 0.86 1.65
C ASN A 151 -27.65 2.36 1.94
N LEU A 152 -27.02 3.22 1.13
CA LEU A 152 -27.02 4.68 1.28
C LEU A 152 -28.02 5.39 0.36
N LEU A 153 -28.74 4.67 -0.50
CA LEU A 153 -29.77 5.27 -1.35
C LEU A 153 -31.01 5.64 -0.53
N LYS A 154 -31.79 6.63 -0.97
CA LYS A 154 -32.92 7.17 -0.20
C LYS A 154 -33.95 6.14 0.29
N ASP A 155 -34.16 5.07 -0.47
CA ASP A 155 -35.13 4.01 -0.16
C ASP A 155 -34.50 2.87 0.67
N GLN A 156 -33.17 2.86 0.76
CA GLN A 156 -32.39 1.93 1.59
C GLN A 156 -32.06 2.53 2.95
N ILE A 157 -31.98 3.86 3.04
CA ILE A 157 -31.93 4.58 4.30
C ILE A 157 -33.32 4.45 4.92
N VAL A 158 -33.51 3.40 5.71
CA VAL A 158 -34.63 3.28 6.63
C VAL A 158 -34.44 4.38 7.68
N VAL A 159 -35.05 5.54 7.46
CA VAL A 159 -35.41 6.44 8.57
C VAL A 159 -36.71 5.92 9.16
N GLU A 160 -36.72 4.66 9.55
CA GLU A 160 -37.55 4.20 10.64
C GLU A 160 -36.55 4.01 11.77
N ASN A 161 -36.82 4.67 12.87
CA ASN A 161 -36.05 4.71 14.11
C ASN A 161 -35.18 3.45 14.34
N LEU A 162 -34.02 3.63 14.96
CA LEU A 162 -33.22 2.58 15.60
C LEU A 162 -33.98 1.94 16.78
N ASP A 163 -35.26 1.62 16.60
CA ASP A 163 -36.14 0.98 17.54
C ASP A 163 -36.05 -0.52 17.25
N PHE A 164 -35.23 -1.22 18.02
CA PHE A 164 -35.36 -2.67 18.11
C PHE A 164 -36.73 -2.95 18.72
N VAL A 165 -37.59 -3.60 17.93
CA VAL A 165 -38.86 -4.10 18.42
C VAL A 165 -38.58 -5.44 19.09
N ASP A 166 -38.69 -5.50 20.41
CA ASP A 166 -38.62 -6.77 21.14
C ASP A 166 -39.86 -7.63 20.82
N ASN A 167 -39.83 -8.92 21.16
CA ASN A 167 -40.90 -9.91 20.94
C ASN A 167 -42.28 -9.50 21.50
N SER A 168 -42.33 -8.44 22.32
CA SER A 168 -43.53 -7.80 22.87
C SER A 168 -44.13 -6.69 22.00
N ASN A 169 -43.56 -6.37 20.83
CA ASN A 169 -43.92 -5.24 19.97
C ASN A 169 -43.79 -3.85 20.64
N GLU A 170 -42.99 -3.74 21.70
CA GLU A 170 -42.74 -2.46 22.37
C GLU A 170 -41.49 -1.77 21.82
N ILE A 171 -41.56 -0.45 21.63
CA ILE A 171 -40.46 0.38 21.11
C ILE A 171 -39.39 0.54 22.21
N VAL A 172 -38.18 0.00 21.97
CA VAL A 172 -37.05 0.09 22.89
C VAL A 172 -36.10 1.21 22.45
N ASN A 173 -36.15 2.34 23.16
CA ASN A 173 -35.16 3.41 23.05
C ASN A 173 -33.86 3.02 23.80
N PHE A 174 -32.71 3.58 23.38
CA PHE A 174 -31.40 3.37 23.99
C PHE A 174 -31.40 3.52 25.52
N GLU A 175 -32.11 4.52 26.07
CA GLU A 175 -32.24 4.72 27.52
C GLU A 175 -32.98 3.58 28.24
N LYS A 176 -33.97 2.96 27.59
CA LYS A 176 -34.69 1.80 28.16
C LYS A 176 -33.84 0.55 28.11
N MET A 177 -33.03 0.39 27.06
CA MET A 177 -32.12 -0.75 26.92
C MET A 177 -31.01 -0.69 27.97
N GLU A 178 -30.43 0.50 28.20
CA GLU A 178 -29.45 0.73 29.28
C GLU A 178 -30.04 0.44 30.66
N ALA A 179 -31.28 0.86 30.92
CA ALA A 179 -31.96 0.58 32.18
C ALA A 179 -32.40 -0.90 32.36
N ALA A 180 -32.44 -1.68 31.27
CA ALA A 180 -32.79 -3.10 31.29
C ALA A 180 -31.55 -4.01 31.41
N LEU A 181 -30.33 -3.45 31.24
CA LEU A 181 -29.10 -4.18 31.51
C LEU A 181 -28.94 -4.34 33.03
N ASN A 182 -29.02 -5.58 33.49
CA ASN A 182 -28.80 -5.95 34.87
C ASN A 182 -27.29 -6.19 35.07
N ASP A 183 -26.67 -5.58 36.09
CA ASP A 183 -25.24 -5.76 36.36
C ASP A 183 -24.86 -7.24 36.60
N GLU A 184 -25.80 -8.07 37.07
CA GLU A 184 -25.61 -9.53 37.24
C GLU A 184 -25.49 -10.30 35.91
N ASP A 185 -26.05 -9.79 34.80
CA ASP A 185 -25.92 -10.39 33.46
C ASP A 185 -24.55 -10.08 32.82
N ILE A 186 -23.85 -9.05 33.30
CA ILE A 186 -22.50 -8.70 32.86
C ILE A 186 -21.49 -9.76 33.34
N ASP A 187 -21.63 -10.25 34.57
CA ASP A 187 -20.77 -11.30 35.13
C ASP A 187 -20.94 -12.66 34.40
N GLN A 188 -22.15 -12.98 33.92
CA GLN A 188 -22.38 -14.19 33.11
C GLN A 188 -21.81 -14.06 31.70
N ASN A 189 -21.93 -12.87 31.08
CA ASN A 189 -21.32 -12.59 29.78
C ASN A 189 -19.78 -12.54 29.84
N PHE A 190 -19.19 -12.16 30.98
CA PHE A 190 -17.75 -12.25 31.21
C PHE A 190 -17.21 -13.69 31.08
N HIS A 191 -17.97 -14.69 31.54
CA HIS A 191 -17.60 -16.11 31.40
C HIS A 191 -17.81 -16.65 29.97
N LEU A 192 -18.72 -16.06 29.19
CA LEU A 192 -18.86 -16.35 27.76
C LEU A 192 -17.66 -15.80 26.97
N ASP A 193 -17.14 -14.64 27.34
CA ASP A 193 -15.93 -14.06 26.74
C ASP A 193 -14.69 -14.92 27.01
N GLU A 194 -14.56 -15.51 28.21
CA GLU A 194 -13.45 -16.43 28.54
C GLU A 194 -13.50 -17.72 27.70
N HIS A 195 -14.69 -18.28 27.47
CA HIS A 195 -14.86 -19.42 26.58
C HIS A 195 -14.55 -19.08 25.12
N LEU A 196 -15.00 -17.92 24.65
CA LEU A 196 -14.70 -17.44 23.30
C LEU A 196 -13.20 -17.19 23.10
N GLU A 197 -12.52 -16.64 24.11
CA GLU A 197 -11.08 -16.42 24.09
C GLU A 197 -10.31 -17.75 24.07
N ASN A 198 -10.77 -18.76 24.81
CA ASN A 198 -10.21 -20.11 24.75
C ASN A 198 -10.42 -20.76 23.37
N ASP A 199 -11.61 -20.67 22.78
CA ASP A 199 -11.90 -21.18 21.44
C ASP A 199 -11.05 -20.48 20.36
N LEU A 200 -10.82 -19.16 20.50
CA LEU A 200 -9.93 -18.38 19.65
C LEU A 200 -8.47 -18.83 19.78
N ASN A 201 -8.00 -19.08 21.00
CA ASN A 201 -6.65 -19.57 21.26
C ASN A 201 -6.44 -20.98 20.68
N GLU A 202 -7.40 -21.88 20.86
CA GLU A 202 -7.36 -23.23 20.27
C GLU A 202 -7.34 -23.17 18.73
N ALA A 203 -8.14 -22.29 18.13
CA ALA A 203 -8.14 -22.08 16.69
C ALA A 203 -6.79 -21.52 16.19
N TYR A 204 -6.18 -20.59 16.94
CA TYR A 204 -4.88 -20.01 16.63
C TYR A 204 -3.76 -21.07 16.71
N ASP A 205 -3.75 -21.89 17.75
CA ASP A 205 -2.79 -22.99 17.91
C ASP A 205 -2.94 -24.03 16.79
N SER A 206 -4.18 -24.38 16.42
CA SER A 206 -4.46 -25.26 15.28
C SER A 206 -3.92 -24.69 13.97
N LEU A 207 -4.05 -23.37 13.77
CA LEU A 207 -3.54 -22.68 12.59
C LEU A 207 -2.02 -22.72 12.53
N ILE A 208 -1.33 -22.49 13.66
CA ILE A 208 0.12 -22.62 13.77
C ILE A 208 0.57 -24.03 13.38
N ASP A 209 -0.12 -25.07 13.86
CA ASP A 209 0.23 -26.45 13.55
C ASP A 209 -0.05 -26.80 12.08
N ASN A 210 -1.09 -26.24 11.47
CA ASN A 210 -1.34 -26.36 10.04
C ASN A 210 -0.25 -25.68 9.21
N ILE A 211 0.25 -24.50 9.63
CA ILE A 211 1.40 -23.85 9.00
C ILE A 211 2.63 -24.75 9.09
N LYS A 212 2.97 -25.30 10.27
CA LYS A 212 4.11 -26.22 10.41
C LYS A 212 4.01 -27.43 9.50
N LYS A 213 2.81 -28.01 9.36
CA LYS A 213 2.56 -29.13 8.43
C LYS A 213 2.76 -28.69 6.98
N ALA A 214 2.20 -27.56 6.58
CA ALA A 214 2.35 -27.02 5.23
C ALA A 214 3.83 -26.68 4.92
N GLU A 215 4.58 -26.13 5.87
CA GLU A 215 6.02 -25.89 5.73
C GLU A 215 6.82 -27.19 5.56
N ALA A 216 6.46 -28.25 6.30
CA ALA A 216 7.08 -29.56 6.15
C ALA A 216 6.77 -30.20 4.79
N GLU A 217 5.53 -30.04 4.29
CA GLU A 217 5.14 -30.48 2.96
C GLU A 217 5.87 -29.68 1.86
N LEU A 218 5.98 -28.36 1.99
CA LEU A 218 6.76 -27.53 1.07
C LEU A 218 8.21 -28.00 0.95
N PHE A 219 8.84 -28.40 2.07
CA PHE A 219 10.18 -28.97 2.05
C PHE A 219 10.26 -30.29 1.25
N LEU A 220 9.24 -31.15 1.37
CA LEU A 220 9.14 -32.38 0.58
C LEU A 220 8.92 -32.09 -0.90
N TRP A 221 8.04 -31.14 -1.24
CA TRP A 221 7.77 -30.71 -2.62
C TRP A 221 9.01 -30.10 -3.26
N GLN A 222 9.78 -29.31 -2.53
CA GLN A 222 11.05 -28.77 -3.01
C GLN A 222 12.02 -29.89 -3.41
N GLY A 223 12.19 -30.92 -2.55
CA GLY A 223 13.05 -32.07 -2.87
C GLY A 223 12.57 -32.90 -4.08
N ILE A 224 11.27 -32.88 -4.38
CA ILE A 224 10.70 -33.51 -5.59
C ILE A 224 10.98 -32.64 -6.82
N ILE A 225 10.79 -31.32 -6.73
CA ILE A 225 11.09 -30.36 -7.79
C ILE A 225 12.57 -30.42 -8.18
N ASP A 226 13.46 -30.47 -7.19
CA ASP A 226 14.91 -30.57 -7.41
C ASP A 226 15.29 -31.86 -8.16
N LYS A 227 14.60 -32.98 -7.89
CA LYS A 227 14.76 -34.24 -8.64
C LYS A 227 14.22 -34.18 -10.06
N ILE A 228 13.06 -33.54 -10.26
CA ILE A 228 12.40 -33.42 -11.58
C ILE A 228 13.20 -32.51 -12.51
N ASN A 229 13.80 -31.45 -11.97
CA ASN A 229 14.56 -30.47 -12.74
C ASN A 229 15.99 -30.94 -13.11
N GLY A 230 16.43 -32.10 -12.61
CA GLY A 230 17.77 -32.65 -12.91
C GLY A 230 18.92 -31.76 -12.41
N THR A 231 18.62 -30.83 -11.49
CA THR A 231 19.59 -29.92 -10.89
C THR A 231 20.17 -30.60 -9.65
N GLU A 232 21.49 -30.81 -9.63
CA GLU A 232 22.20 -31.23 -8.42
C GLU A 232 21.77 -30.36 -7.23
N ASN A 233 21.46 -30.98 -6.08
CA ASN A 233 21.04 -30.26 -4.89
C ASN A 233 22.12 -29.23 -4.52
N PRO A 234 21.84 -27.92 -4.60
CA PRO A 234 22.87 -26.91 -4.41
C PRO A 234 23.41 -26.91 -2.97
N PHE A 235 22.69 -27.48 -2.00
CA PHE A 235 23.18 -27.66 -0.63
C PHE A 235 24.22 -28.79 -0.48
N GLU A 236 24.31 -29.71 -1.45
CA GLU A 236 25.33 -30.77 -1.46
C GLU A 236 26.69 -30.26 -1.95
N ASN A 237 26.73 -29.09 -2.60
CA ASN A 237 27.98 -28.46 -3.00
C ASN A 237 28.73 -27.92 -1.75
N PRO A 238 29.99 -28.31 -1.52
CA PRO A 238 30.77 -27.90 -0.35
C PRO A 238 31.05 -26.40 -0.26
N ASP A 239 31.01 -25.67 -1.39
CA ASP A 239 31.23 -24.22 -1.43
C ASP A 239 29.92 -23.43 -1.25
N CYS A 240 28.75 -24.09 -1.17
CA CYS A 240 27.46 -23.43 -1.05
C CYS A 240 27.23 -22.86 0.36
N LEU A 241 27.17 -21.53 0.47
CA LEU A 241 26.86 -20.82 1.72
C LEU A 241 25.35 -20.52 1.87
N ALA A 242 24.70 -20.15 0.77
CA ALA A 242 23.27 -19.83 0.73
C ALA A 242 22.73 -19.95 -0.70
N VAL A 243 21.41 -20.09 -0.84
CA VAL A 243 20.72 -20.19 -2.13
C VAL A 243 19.55 -19.22 -2.18
N VAL A 244 19.36 -18.57 -3.33
CA VAL A 244 18.16 -17.77 -3.64
C VAL A 244 17.34 -18.53 -4.68
N TYR A 245 16.11 -18.90 -4.34
CA TYR A 245 15.17 -19.58 -5.24
C TYR A 245 14.09 -18.64 -5.74
N SER A 246 13.69 -18.78 -6.99
CA SER A 246 12.44 -18.25 -7.54
C SER A 246 11.75 -19.33 -8.37
N GLU A 247 10.54 -19.07 -8.84
CA GLU A 247 9.79 -19.94 -9.76
C GLU A 247 10.61 -20.31 -11.02
N HIS A 248 11.48 -19.44 -11.51
CA HIS A 248 12.13 -19.59 -12.83
C HIS A 248 13.65 -19.74 -12.78
N PHE A 249 14.28 -19.50 -11.62
CA PHE A 249 15.72 -19.60 -11.48
C PHE A 249 16.13 -19.86 -10.03
N SER A 250 17.28 -20.49 -9.85
CA SER A 250 18.00 -20.59 -8.58
C SER A 250 19.40 -20.00 -8.71
N TYR A 251 19.90 -19.38 -7.63
CA TYR A 251 21.25 -18.84 -7.55
C TYR A 251 21.96 -19.32 -6.29
N THR A 252 23.06 -20.06 -6.47
CA THR A 252 23.91 -20.55 -5.39
C THR A 252 25.03 -19.56 -5.09
N MET A 253 25.14 -19.14 -3.83
CA MET A 253 26.20 -18.28 -3.35
C MET A 253 27.39 -19.12 -2.91
N SER A 254 28.44 -19.18 -3.74
CA SER A 254 29.67 -19.93 -3.45
C SER A 254 30.82 -19.10 -2.89
N LYS A 255 30.65 -17.77 -2.79
CA LYS A 255 31.64 -16.81 -2.29
C LYS A 255 30.95 -15.76 -1.41
N PRO A 256 31.64 -15.15 -0.42
CA PRO A 256 31.06 -14.14 0.47
C PRO A 256 30.59 -12.87 -0.26
N GLU A 257 31.04 -12.65 -1.51
CA GLU A 257 30.55 -11.60 -2.38
C GLU A 257 30.18 -12.14 -3.76
N ALA A 258 28.92 -11.94 -4.16
CA ALA A 258 28.47 -12.12 -5.53
C ALA A 258 28.58 -10.78 -6.28
N ASN A 259 29.59 -10.63 -7.16
CA ASN A 259 29.73 -9.46 -8.05
C ASN A 259 29.42 -9.85 -9.51
N ARG A 260 28.36 -9.28 -10.09
CA ARG A 260 28.07 -9.25 -11.52
C ARG A 260 27.76 -7.82 -11.94
N LYS A 261 28.14 -7.41 -13.15
CA LYS A 261 27.77 -6.09 -13.69
C LYS A 261 26.27 -6.14 -14.03
N GLN A 262 25.50 -5.12 -13.62
CA GLN A 262 24.01 -5.07 -13.59
C GLN A 262 23.33 -5.74 -12.37
N ILE A 263 23.84 -5.49 -11.16
CA ILE A 263 23.20 -5.99 -9.93
C ILE A 263 22.05 -5.08 -9.47
N GLN A 264 20.86 -5.68 -9.28
CA GLN A 264 19.77 -5.08 -8.51
C GLN A 264 19.97 -5.26 -6.99
N PHE A 265 20.50 -6.41 -6.54
CA PHE A 265 20.88 -6.66 -5.14
C PHE A 265 22.23 -7.34 -4.94
N ARG A 266 22.97 -6.91 -3.92
CA ARG A 266 24.14 -7.63 -3.42
C ARG A 266 23.82 -8.22 -2.06
N ILE A 267 23.91 -9.55 -1.96
CA ILE A 267 23.90 -10.28 -0.70
C ILE A 267 25.35 -10.54 -0.31
N SER A 268 25.70 -10.23 0.93
CA SER A 268 27.03 -10.41 1.51
C SER A 268 26.93 -11.11 2.85
N LEU A 269 27.81 -12.07 3.09
CA LEU A 269 28.02 -12.67 4.41
C LEU A 269 29.03 -11.79 5.17
N MET A 270 28.59 -11.21 6.28
CA MET A 270 29.42 -10.39 7.18
C MET A 270 29.92 -11.25 8.36
N ASP A 271 30.80 -10.67 9.20
CA ASP A 271 31.26 -11.31 10.43
C ASP A 271 30.07 -11.72 11.31
N GLN A 272 30.13 -12.90 11.93
CA GLN A 272 29.09 -13.51 12.80
C GLN A 272 27.87 -14.14 12.08
N ASN A 273 28.01 -14.71 10.88
CA ASN A 273 26.94 -15.39 10.13
C ASN A 273 25.76 -14.48 9.75
N VAL A 274 26.00 -13.18 9.66
CA VAL A 274 24.96 -12.20 9.34
C VAL A 274 24.93 -12.00 7.83
N PHE A 275 23.82 -12.39 7.20
CA PHE A 275 23.57 -12.07 5.81
C PHE A 275 23.00 -10.67 5.68
N VAL A 276 23.62 -9.87 4.82
CA VAL A 276 23.20 -8.51 4.54
C VAL A 276 22.87 -8.37 3.07
N LEU A 277 21.65 -7.96 2.78
CA LEU A 277 21.20 -7.59 1.45
C LEU A 277 21.29 -6.08 1.27
N SER A 278 21.87 -5.65 0.16
CA SER A 278 21.95 -4.26 -0.26
C SER A 278 21.27 -4.05 -1.60
N ASN A 279 20.31 -3.11 -1.65
CA ASN A 279 19.68 -2.72 -2.90
C ASN A 279 20.61 -1.79 -3.69
N LEU A 280 21.19 -2.27 -4.78
CA LEU A 280 22.07 -1.48 -5.65
C LEU A 280 21.33 -0.88 -6.84
N GLY A 281 20.14 -1.38 -7.13
CA GLY A 281 19.34 -0.94 -8.27
C GLY A 281 18.36 0.19 -7.94
N LYS A 282 17.63 0.62 -8.97
CA LYS A 282 16.63 1.72 -8.88
C LYS A 282 15.22 1.22 -8.64
N ILE A 283 14.99 -0.08 -8.80
CA ILE A 283 13.68 -0.72 -8.60
C ILE A 283 13.42 -0.84 -7.09
N GLN A 284 12.18 -0.55 -6.70
CA GLN A 284 11.73 -0.74 -5.33
C GLN A 284 11.73 -2.23 -4.98
N SER A 285 12.18 -2.53 -3.78
CA SER A 285 12.55 -3.88 -3.36
C SER A 285 12.00 -4.13 -1.98
N TYR A 286 11.54 -5.35 -1.73
CA TYR A 286 11.02 -5.73 -0.42
C TYR A 286 11.78 -6.93 0.13
N VAL A 287 12.00 -6.93 1.44
CA VAL A 287 12.36 -8.13 2.20
C VAL A 287 11.34 -8.29 3.30
N ASP A 288 10.69 -9.45 3.33
CA ASP A 288 9.65 -9.78 4.32
C ASP A 288 8.58 -8.66 4.41
N GLY A 289 8.16 -8.14 3.24
CA GLY A 289 7.20 -7.05 3.09
C GLY A 289 7.73 -5.64 3.40
N LYS A 290 8.99 -5.49 3.85
CA LYS A 290 9.60 -4.19 4.18
C LYS A 290 10.41 -3.63 3.03
N ILE A 291 10.20 -2.35 2.72
CA ILE A 291 10.90 -1.66 1.62
C ILE A 291 12.38 -1.48 1.94
N ILE A 292 13.23 -1.84 0.98
CA ILE A 292 14.66 -1.55 1.00
C ILE A 292 14.96 -0.41 0.04
N GLU A 293 15.31 0.75 0.59
CA GLU A 293 15.73 1.90 -0.22
C GLU A 293 17.05 1.64 -0.96
N GLN A 294 17.24 2.35 -2.07
CA GLN A 294 18.46 2.27 -2.85
C GLN A 294 19.70 2.60 -2.00
N ASN A 295 20.73 1.77 -2.14
CA ASN A 295 22.00 1.74 -1.40
C ASN A 295 21.87 1.53 0.11
N LYS A 296 20.68 1.22 0.65
CA LYS A 296 20.54 0.76 2.03
C LYS A 296 20.79 -0.74 2.14
N LYS A 297 21.28 -1.13 3.32
CA LYS A 297 21.54 -2.50 3.73
C LYS A 297 20.45 -2.93 4.70
N THR A 298 19.96 -4.16 4.55
CA THR A 298 19.13 -4.83 5.55
C THR A 298 19.71 -6.19 5.88
N GLN A 299 19.53 -6.63 7.12
CA GLN A 299 19.78 -8.01 7.47
C GLN A 299 18.68 -8.89 6.87
N ILE A 300 19.07 -10.05 6.37
CA ILE A 300 18.15 -11.09 5.89
C ILE A 300 18.38 -12.36 6.70
N PHE A 301 17.32 -13.13 6.93
CA PHE A 301 17.34 -14.36 7.71
C PHE A 301 17.00 -15.54 6.83
N ASP A 302 17.25 -16.75 7.32
CA ASP A 302 16.80 -17.96 6.63
C ASP A 302 15.29 -17.93 6.42
N LYS A 303 14.86 -18.34 5.23
CA LYS A 303 13.48 -18.24 4.71
C LYS A 303 12.97 -16.81 4.47
N SER A 304 13.82 -15.77 4.51
CA SER A 304 13.40 -14.43 4.11
C SER A 304 12.92 -14.41 2.65
N VAL A 305 11.83 -13.71 2.39
CA VAL A 305 11.27 -13.52 1.05
C VAL A 305 11.74 -12.18 0.50
N ILE A 306 12.39 -12.20 -0.66
CA ILE A 306 12.92 -11.02 -1.36
C ILE A 306 12.03 -10.77 -2.58
N GLU A 307 11.45 -9.58 -2.69
CA GLU A 307 10.54 -9.23 -3.79
C GLU A 307 11.09 -8.08 -4.65
N LEU A 308 10.97 -8.25 -5.96
CA LEU A 308 11.35 -7.30 -7.00
C LEU A 308 10.27 -7.18 -8.07
N GLY A 309 9.42 -6.16 -7.97
CA GLY A 309 8.28 -6.04 -8.86
C GLY A 309 7.40 -7.29 -8.74
N ASP A 310 7.30 -8.06 -9.82
CA ASP A 310 6.49 -9.28 -9.90
C ASP A 310 7.29 -10.57 -9.60
N ILE A 311 8.57 -10.45 -9.21
CA ILE A 311 9.42 -11.60 -8.89
C ILE A 311 9.57 -11.73 -7.37
N SER A 312 9.12 -12.86 -6.83
CA SER A 312 9.37 -13.26 -5.44
C SER A 312 10.43 -14.34 -5.38
N MET A 313 11.36 -14.18 -4.44
CA MET A 313 12.48 -15.08 -4.24
C MET A 313 12.57 -15.50 -2.77
N LEU A 314 12.87 -16.77 -2.52
CA LEU A 314 13.12 -17.31 -1.18
C LEU A 314 14.63 -17.42 -0.94
N PHE A 315 15.10 -16.84 0.16
CA PHE A 315 16.49 -16.97 0.61
C PHE A 315 16.63 -18.12 1.62
N LEU A 316 17.53 -19.06 1.36
CA LEU A 316 17.78 -20.21 2.21
C LEU A 316 19.26 -20.32 2.60
N VAL A 317 19.51 -20.63 3.86
CA VAL A 317 20.85 -20.64 4.47
C VAL A 317 21.38 -22.07 4.60
N ASN A 318 22.63 -22.31 4.17
CA ASN A 318 23.30 -23.60 4.37
C ASN A 318 24.10 -23.60 5.70
N TYR A 319 23.41 -23.87 6.82
CA TYR A 319 24.03 -23.89 8.14
C TYR A 319 25.21 -24.88 8.27
N ASN A 320 25.16 -26.00 7.55
CA ASN A 320 26.20 -27.04 7.59
C ASN A 320 27.52 -26.56 6.98
N ASN A 321 27.49 -25.73 5.95
CA ASN A 321 28.71 -25.23 5.30
C ASN A 321 29.20 -23.92 5.92
N ILE A 322 28.31 -23.10 6.48
CA ILE A 322 28.68 -21.88 7.21
C ILE A 322 29.53 -22.21 8.44
N SER A 323 29.15 -23.25 9.19
CA SER A 323 29.94 -23.72 10.34
C SER A 323 31.35 -24.15 9.94
N LYS A 324 31.51 -24.82 8.79
CA LYS A 324 32.82 -25.22 8.23
C LYS A 324 33.64 -24.03 7.72
N PHE A 325 32.99 -23.04 7.10
CA PHE A 325 33.64 -21.82 6.62
C PHE A 325 34.29 -21.05 7.78
N ASN A 326 33.57 -20.88 8.88
CA ASN A 326 34.10 -20.20 10.07
C ASN A 326 35.26 -20.96 10.73
N SER A 327 35.20 -22.29 10.80
CA SER A 327 36.30 -23.08 11.36
C SER A 327 37.58 -22.93 10.54
N ASN A 328 37.47 -22.83 9.21
CA ASN A 328 38.64 -22.65 8.34
C ASN A 328 39.24 -21.24 8.44
N GLN A 329 38.40 -20.19 8.59
CA GLN A 329 38.86 -18.82 8.78
C GLN A 329 39.61 -18.61 10.12
N ILE A 330 39.21 -19.32 11.17
CA ILE A 330 39.93 -19.29 12.47
C ILE A 330 41.31 -19.92 12.33
N VAL A 331 41.45 -21.00 11.55
CA VAL A 331 42.74 -21.67 11.30
C VAL A 331 43.68 -20.80 10.46
N GLU A 332 43.19 -20.09 9.45
CA GLU A 332 44.01 -19.17 8.64
C GLU A 332 44.47 -17.92 9.40
N ASN A 333 43.74 -17.46 10.41
CA ASN A 333 44.16 -16.32 11.25
C ASN A 333 45.13 -16.70 12.38
N LEU A 334 45.38 -18.00 12.59
CA LEU A 334 46.27 -18.55 13.62
C LEU A 334 47.62 -19.06 13.06
N LEU A 335 47.79 -19.07 11.74
CA LEU A 335 49.04 -19.30 11.01
C LEU A 335 49.64 -17.96 10.56
#